data_AF-A0A972EQ96-F1
#
_entry.id   AF-A0A972EQ96-F1
#
_cell.length_a   1.000
_cell.length_b   1.000
_cell.length_c   1.000
_cell.angle_alpha   90.00
_cell.angle_beta   90.00
_cell.angle_gamma   90.00
#
_symmetry.space_group_name_H-M   'P 1'
#
loop_
_entity.id
_entity.type
_entity.pdbx_description
1 polymer ?
#
loop_
_entity_poly.entity_id
_entity_poly.type
_entity_poly.pdbx_seq_one_letter_code
_entity_poly.pdbx_strand_id
1 'polypeptide(L)'
;SPEIFPDNVSPHVLRHSKAMHLLQSGVNLIYIRDWLGHVSIKTTEIYARANPEMKRSALEKAAVAVIPQNSLPPWAADTSLMNFLEELGR
;
A
#
# COMPACT_ATOMS: atom_id res chain seq x y z
N SER A 1 -38.91 2.96 -12.29
CA SER A 1 -37.47 3.24 -12.25
C SER A 1 -37.22 4.36 -11.27
N PRO A 2 -36.63 4.07 -10.09
CA PRO A 2 -35.20 3.76 -10.01
C PRO A 2 -34.83 2.71 -8.92
N GLU A 3 -34.20 1.61 -9.32
CA GLU A 3 -33.51 0.67 -8.39
C GLU A 3 -32.04 0.45 -8.81
N ILE A 4 -31.47 1.36 -9.60
CA ILE A 4 -30.17 1.16 -10.26
C ILE A 4 -29.00 1.63 -9.37
N PHE A 5 -29.26 2.52 -8.40
CA PHE A 5 -28.22 3.06 -7.53
C PHE A 5 -28.48 2.66 -6.07
N PRO A 6 -27.51 2.01 -5.40
CA PRO A 6 -27.62 1.74 -3.96
C PRO A 6 -27.68 3.06 -3.19
N ASP A 7 -28.57 3.15 -2.19
CA ASP A 7 -28.78 4.36 -1.38
C ASP A 7 -27.51 4.89 -0.69
N ASN A 8 -26.49 4.03 -0.55
CA ASN A 8 -25.22 4.34 0.11
C ASN A 8 -24.12 4.84 -0.84
N VAL A 9 -24.38 4.98 -2.14
CA VAL A 9 -23.38 5.49 -3.10
C VAL A 9 -23.47 7.01 -3.19
N SER A 10 -22.51 7.69 -2.56
CA SER A 10 -22.34 9.14 -2.72
C SER A 10 -21.26 9.46 -3.75
N PRO A 11 -21.25 10.68 -4.33
CA PRO A 11 -20.18 11.15 -5.20
C PRO A 11 -18.78 11.03 -4.55
N HIS A 12 -18.69 11.09 -3.23
CA HIS A 12 -17.43 10.94 -2.49
C HIS A 12 -16.90 9.51 -2.52
N VAL A 13 -17.78 8.49 -2.56
CA VAL A 13 -17.38 7.08 -2.70
C VAL A 13 -16.68 6.87 -4.05
N LEU A 14 -17.28 7.36 -5.13
CA LEU A 14 -16.71 7.27 -6.47
C LEU A 14 -15.37 8.00 -6.58
N ARG A 15 -15.25 9.19 -5.96
CA ARG A 15 -14.01 9.95 -5.87
C ARG A 15 -12.91 9.15 -5.17
N HIS A 16 -13.24 8.50 -4.06
CA HIS A 16 -12.30 7.69 -3.28
C HIS A 16 -11.83 6.47 -4.09
N SER A 17 -12.77 5.75 -4.72
CA SER A 17 -12.45 4.59 -5.56
C SER A 17 -11.53 4.97 -6.73
N LYS A 18 -11.81 6.07 -7.43
CA LYS A 18 -10.95 6.53 -8.53
C LYS A 18 -9.54 6.90 -8.04
N ALA A 19 -9.43 7.60 -6.92
CA ALA A 19 -8.15 7.97 -6.34
C ALA A 19 -7.31 6.74 -5.95
N MET A 20 -7.94 5.73 -5.34
CA MET A 20 -7.29 4.46 -4.96
C MET A 20 -6.83 3.67 -6.19
N HIS A 21 -7.63 3.59 -7.25
CA HIS A 21 -7.23 2.91 -8.48
C HIS A 21 -6.05 3.60 -9.18
N LEU A 22 -6.06 4.93 -9.25
CA LEU A 22 -4.94 5.69 -9.82
C LEU A 22 -3.65 5.44 -9.02
N LEU A 23 -3.76 5.46 -7.70
CA LEU A 23 -2.64 5.19 -6.82
C LEU A 23 -2.11 3.76 -7.04
N GLN A 24 -2.99 2.75 -7.04
CA GLN A 24 -2.62 1.35 -7.29
C GLN A 24 -1.96 1.12 -8.65
N SER A 25 -2.36 1.89 -9.68
CA SER A 25 -1.72 1.85 -11.00
C SER A 25 -0.33 2.52 -11.04
N GLY A 26 0.15 3.05 -9.92
CA GLY A 26 1.47 3.66 -9.78
C GLY A 26 1.53 5.14 -10.13
N VAL A 27 0.38 5.82 -10.28
CA VAL A 27 0.34 7.26 -10.55
C VAL A 27 0.85 8.03 -9.32
N ASN A 28 1.71 9.02 -9.55
CA ASN A 28 2.24 9.84 -8.47
C ASN A 28 1.12 10.61 -7.75
N LEU A 29 1.18 10.64 -6.42
CA LEU A 29 0.20 11.28 -5.55
C LEU A 29 -0.03 12.77 -5.87
N ILE A 30 0.98 13.47 -6.39
CA ILE A 30 0.92 14.87 -6.83
C ILE A 30 -0.06 15.00 -8.01
N TYR A 31 0.02 14.10 -8.98
CA TYR A 31 -0.92 14.10 -10.11
C TYR A 31 -2.32 13.73 -9.67
N ILE A 32 -2.48 12.78 -8.75
CA ILE A 32 -3.80 12.41 -8.21
C ILE A 32 -4.42 13.62 -7.48
N ARG A 33 -3.64 14.37 -6.70
CA ARG A 33 -4.08 15.61 -6.06
C ARG A 33 -4.61 16.61 -7.08
N ASP A 34 -3.86 16.83 -8.17
CA ASP A 34 -4.21 17.80 -9.21
C ASP A 34 -5.46 17.38 -9.98
N TRP A 35 -5.58 16.09 -10.32
CA TRP A 35 -6.78 15.51 -10.95
C TRP A 35 -8.04 15.63 -10.08
N LEU A 36 -7.87 15.57 -8.76
CA LEU A 36 -8.96 15.72 -7.80
C LEU A 36 -9.22 17.19 -7.43
N GLY A 37 -8.37 18.12 -7.85
CA GLY A 37 -8.48 19.54 -7.49
C GLY A 37 -8.26 19.82 -6.00
N HIS A 38 -7.44 19.01 -5.33
CA HIS A 38 -7.13 19.22 -3.92
C HIS A 38 -6.13 20.37 -3.75
N VAL A 39 -6.52 21.41 -2.99
CA VAL A 39 -5.65 22.55 -2.66
C VAL A 39 -4.43 22.13 -1.82
N SER A 40 -4.56 21.07 -1.03
CA SER A 40 -3.49 20.54 -0.18
C SER A 40 -3.22 19.07 -0.50
N ILE A 41 -1.94 18.69 -0.51
CA ILE A 41 -1.55 17.28 -0.64
C ILE A 41 -1.96 16.44 0.58
N LYS A 42 -2.20 17.08 1.73
CA LYS A 42 -2.59 16.43 2.99
C LYS A 42 -3.90 15.65 2.87
N THR A 43 -4.85 16.13 2.07
CA THR A 43 -6.12 15.42 1.81
C THR A 43 -5.95 14.22 0.87
N THR A 44 -4.85 14.16 0.13
CA THR A 44 -4.53 13.06 -0.81
C THR A 44 -3.62 12.03 -0.14
N GLU A 45 -2.89 12.40 0.92
CA GLU A 45 -2.01 11.51 1.68
C GLU A 45 -2.75 10.32 2.30
N ILE A 46 -4.05 10.49 2.58
CA ILE A 46 -4.91 9.41 3.09
C ILE A 46 -4.89 8.17 2.20
N TYR A 47 -4.78 8.35 0.87
CA TYR A 47 -4.72 7.24 -0.08
C TYR A 47 -3.40 6.46 0.01
N ALA A 48 -2.27 7.16 0.16
CA ALA A 48 -0.97 6.52 0.36
C ALA A 48 -0.90 5.72 1.66
N ARG A 49 -1.55 6.20 2.73
CA ARG A 49 -1.60 5.46 4.00
C ARG A 49 -2.44 4.19 3.89
N ALA A 50 -3.47 4.19 3.04
CA ALA A 50 -4.41 3.09 2.88
C ALA A 50 -3.88 1.92 2.03
N ASN A 51 -2.75 2.07 1.32
CA ASN A 51 -2.20 1.01 0.46
C ASN A 51 -0.96 0.33 1.10
N PRO A 52 -1.12 -0.81 1.78
CA PRO A 52 -0.01 -1.53 2.41
C PRO A 52 0.95 -2.15 1.37
N GLU A 53 0.46 -2.57 0.20
CA GLU A 53 1.27 -3.20 -0.84
C GLU A 53 2.30 -2.22 -1.42
N MET A 54 1.91 -0.96 -1.61
CA MET A 54 2.82 0.08 -2.10
C MET A 54 3.90 0.43 -1.08
N LYS A 55 3.54 0.47 0.21
CA LYS A 55 4.52 0.65 1.29
C LYS A 55 5.50 -0.51 1.32
N ARG A 56 5.00 -1.74 1.18
CA ARG A 56 5.84 -2.94 1.09
C ARG A 56 6.79 -2.86 -0.10
N SER A 57 6.28 -2.54 -1.29
CA SER A 57 7.10 -2.40 -2.50
C SER A 57 8.15 -1.29 -2.39
N ALA A 58 7.80 -0.14 -1.82
CA ALA A 58 8.75 0.94 -1.57
C ALA A 58 9.84 0.54 -0.57
N LEU A 59 9.46 -0.19 0.48
CA LEU A 59 10.39 -0.74 1.47
C LEU A 59 11.34 -1.77 0.84
N GLU A 60 10.83 -2.68 0.01
CA GLU A 60 11.65 -3.67 -0.70
C GLU A 60 12.66 -3.01 -1.64
N LYS A 61 12.22 -2.02 -2.43
CA LYS A 61 13.11 -1.25 -3.31
C LYS A 61 14.22 -0.53 -2.53
N ALA A 62 13.88 0.04 -1.37
CA ALA A 62 14.87 0.71 -0.52
C ALA A 62 15.78 -0.28 0.21
N ALA A 63 15.26 -1.44 0.62
CA ALA A 63 15.99 -2.48 1.33
C ALA A 63 17.15 -3.04 0.50
N VAL A 64 17.01 -3.13 -0.83
CA VAL A 64 18.09 -3.55 -1.74
C VAL A 64 19.33 -2.63 -1.65
N ALA A 65 19.14 -1.35 -1.33
CA ALA A 65 20.24 -0.39 -1.22
C ALA A 65 20.92 -0.40 0.17
N VAL A 66 20.26 -0.95 1.19
CA VAL A 66 20.69 -0.87 2.59
C VAL A 66 21.16 -2.22 3.13
N ILE A 67 20.57 -3.31 2.66
CA ILE A 67 20.91 -4.67 3.06
C ILE A 67 21.90 -5.22 2.03
N PRO A 68 23.10 -5.70 2.44
CA PRO A 68 23.97 -6.42 1.53
C PRO A 68 23.20 -7.62 0.98
N GLN A 69 23.07 -7.72 -0.35
CA GLN A 69 22.26 -8.71 -1.07
C GLN A 69 22.56 -10.19 -0.72
N ASN A 70 23.60 -10.45 0.08
CA ASN A 70 24.11 -11.77 0.40
C ASN A 70 24.22 -12.08 1.90
N SER A 71 23.73 -11.23 2.81
CA SER A 71 23.69 -11.59 4.23
C SER A 71 22.28 -12.00 4.64
N LEU A 72 22.04 -13.30 4.73
CA LEU A 72 20.98 -13.79 5.61
C LEU A 72 21.19 -13.16 6.99
N PRO A 73 20.12 -12.64 7.63
CA PRO A 73 20.28 -12.10 8.96
C PRO A 73 20.78 -13.21 9.91
N PRO A 74 21.55 -12.89 10.96
CA PRO A 74 22.22 -13.89 11.79
C PRO A 74 21.29 -14.97 12.38
N TRP A 75 20.02 -14.62 12.62
CA TRP A 75 19.00 -15.52 13.14
C TRP A 75 18.54 -16.57 12.12
N ALA A 76 18.70 -16.33 10.81
CA ALA A 76 18.34 -17.30 9.77
C ALA A 76 19.35 -18.45 9.65
N ALA A 77 20.52 -18.34 10.30
CA ALA A 77 21.48 -19.44 10.44
C ALA A 77 21.21 -20.30 11.68
N ASP A 78 20.27 -19.91 12.55
CA ASP A 78 19.92 -20.66 13.75
C ASP A 78 18.87 -21.73 13.44
N THR A 79 19.33 -22.98 13.28
CA THR A 79 18.47 -24.13 13.00
C THR A 79 17.44 -24.38 14.11
N SER A 80 17.77 -24.08 15.37
CA SER A 80 16.83 -24.27 16.50
C SER A 80 15.68 -23.28 16.41
N LEU A 81 15.99 -22.02 16.08
CA LEU A 81 14.99 -20.98 15.91
C LEU A 81 14.09 -21.27 14.70
N MET A 82 14.67 -21.70 13.58
CA MET A 82 13.91 -22.03 12.37
C MET A 82 12.94 -23.18 12.61
N ASN A 83 13.39 -24.26 13.27
CA ASN A 83 12.52 -25.39 13.63
C ASN A 83 11.38 -24.96 14.57
N PHE A 84 11.69 -24.11 15.56
CA PHE A 84 10.67 -23.56 16.46
C PHE A 84 9.60 -22.73 15.72
N LEU A 85 10.01 -21.89 14.75
CA LEU A 85 9.08 -21.08 13.96
C LEU A 85 8.19 -21.93 13.04
N GLU A 86 8.73 -23.01 12.47
CA GLU A 86 7.97 -23.96 11.67
C GLU A 86 6.94 -24.73 12.51
N GLU A 87 7.27 -25.07 13.76
CA GLU A 87 6.35 -25.69 14.70
C GLU A 87 5.25 -24.73 15.18
N LEU A 88 5.54 -23.44 15.36
CA LEU A 88 4.58 -22.42 15.78
C LEU A 88 3.47 -22.16 14.74
N GLY A 89 3.76 -22.43 13.46
CA GLY A 89 2.83 -22.24 12.34
C GLY A 89 1.92 -23.43 12.04
N ARG A 90 2.07 -24.55 12.75
CA ARG A 90 1.16 -25.70 12.73
C ARG A 90 0.12 -25.60 13.83
#